data_AF-A0A812PMW9-F1
#
_entry.id   AF-A0A812PMW9-F1
#
_cell.length_a   1.000
_cell.length_b   1.000
_cell.length_c   1.000
_cell.angle_alpha   90.00
_cell.angle_beta   90.00
_cell.angle_gamma   90.00
#
_symmetry.space_group_name_H-M   'P 1'
#
loop_
_entity.id
_entity.type
_entity.pdbx_description
1 polymer ?
#
loop_
_entity_poly.entity_id
_entity_poly.type
_entity_poly.pdbx_seq_one_letter_code
_entity_poly.pdbx_strand_id
1 'polypeptide(L)'
;MLDFLEPELRARLPALAERGVLQEVLIPLIKSGKAVRPDAPCLVHGRRCKATNSDIHCAGTPCTEYSPKGLREAEGGKTYAAFLTWAGQRLEAQEEVIIQENVQQFPVEQLQAVLGQLYFIESVVLSPRMVGWPVERKRRWSVLRHRYKTKAFKSPLSYFASMFRLPTCWGAWTEDAQASVPAWDTFFAASRAELEQELQWAVNRPESMFSRMNVLKDERENDDCEEAEAEDISKGTPVMLLDKPNAFYSALNSMEQQHLQDYVGNSSNCTESCQVFQLNQNPLFVDTRSAWDHLATLIRNGGIS
;
A
#
# COMPACT_ATOMS: atom_id res chain seq x y z
N MET A 1 -2.23 -21.30 1.86
CA MET A 1 -3.22 -21.21 2.96
C MET A 1 -3.99 -22.51 3.14
N LEU A 2 -4.52 -23.12 2.08
CA LEU A 2 -5.22 -24.41 2.17
C LEU A 2 -4.35 -25.57 2.69
N ASP A 3 -3.02 -25.44 2.67
CA ASP A 3 -2.10 -26.43 3.24
C ASP A 3 -2.25 -26.63 4.75
N PHE A 4 -2.92 -25.70 5.43
CA PHE A 4 -3.25 -25.86 6.85
C PHE A 4 -4.48 -26.75 7.08
N LEU A 5 -5.29 -27.04 6.06
CA LEU A 5 -6.36 -28.02 6.22
C LEU A 5 -5.80 -29.43 6.34
N GLU A 6 -6.55 -30.29 7.02
CA GLU A 6 -6.31 -31.73 7.00
C GLU A 6 -6.29 -32.24 5.54
N PRO A 7 -5.32 -33.10 5.14
CA PRO A 7 -5.16 -33.51 3.75
C PRO A 7 -6.42 -34.13 3.14
N GLU A 8 -7.13 -34.95 3.92
CA GLU A 8 -8.39 -35.58 3.50
C GLU A 8 -9.49 -34.55 3.24
N LEU A 9 -9.58 -33.52 4.08
CA LEU A 9 -10.55 -32.43 3.94
C LEU A 9 -10.20 -31.55 2.73
N ARG A 10 -8.91 -31.23 2.56
CA ARG A 10 -8.40 -30.46 1.42
C ARG A 10 -8.71 -31.16 0.09
N ALA A 11 -8.56 -32.48 0.03
CA ALA A 11 -8.88 -33.26 -1.18
C ALA A 11 -10.37 -33.22 -1.55
N ARG A 12 -11.26 -33.02 -0.57
CA ARG A 12 -12.72 -32.95 -0.77
C ARG A 12 -13.23 -31.56 -1.12
N LEU A 13 -12.42 -30.50 -0.98
CA LEU A 13 -12.86 -29.12 -1.21
C LEU A 13 -13.52 -28.88 -2.57
N PRO A 14 -12.99 -29.38 -3.71
CA PRO A 14 -13.63 -29.15 -5.01
C PRO A 14 -15.07 -29.70 -5.05
N ALA A 15 -15.27 -30.93 -4.54
CA ALA A 15 -16.58 -31.57 -4.51
C ALA A 15 -17.56 -30.88 -3.54
N LEU A 16 -17.06 -30.32 -2.43
CA LEU A 16 -17.89 -29.53 -1.50
C LEU A 16 -18.31 -28.19 -2.11
N ALA A 17 -17.39 -27.53 -2.83
CA ALA A 17 -17.64 -26.27 -3.51
C ALA A 17 -18.65 -26.43 -4.66
N GLU A 18 -18.49 -27.46 -5.49
CA GLU A 18 -19.43 -27.78 -6.59
C GLU A 18 -20.85 -28.04 -6.08
N ARG A 19 -20.97 -28.65 -4.91
CA ARG A 19 -22.26 -28.91 -4.25
C ARG A 19 -22.84 -27.70 -3.50
N GLY A 20 -22.08 -26.61 -3.36
CA GLY A 20 -22.50 -25.43 -2.60
C GLY A 20 -22.70 -25.69 -1.11
N VAL A 21 -22.04 -26.70 -0.52
CA VAL A 21 -22.20 -27.09 0.90
C VAL A 21 -20.94 -26.82 1.74
N LEU A 22 -20.08 -25.94 1.25
CA LEU A 22 -18.75 -25.70 1.80
C LEU A 22 -18.84 -25.12 3.23
N GLN A 23 -19.76 -24.17 3.44
CA GLN A 23 -19.94 -23.50 4.74
C GLN A 23 -20.50 -24.46 5.79
N GLU A 24 -21.53 -25.22 5.43
CA GLU A 24 -22.25 -26.17 6.29
C GLU A 24 -21.35 -27.28 6.80
N VAL A 25 -20.38 -27.70 5.97
CA VAL A 25 -19.43 -28.75 6.33
C VAL A 25 -18.22 -28.20 7.07
N LEU A 26 -17.61 -27.11 6.57
CA LEU A 26 -16.34 -26.63 7.12
C LEU A 26 -16.49 -25.91 8.47
N ILE A 27 -17.53 -25.09 8.67
CA ILE A 27 -17.66 -24.32 9.92
C ILE A 27 -17.74 -25.24 11.15
N PRO A 28 -18.58 -26.31 11.18
CA PRO A 28 -18.62 -27.22 12.32
C PRO A 28 -17.29 -27.94 12.55
N LEU A 29 -16.61 -28.38 11.48
CA LEU A 29 -15.32 -29.06 11.59
C LEU A 29 -14.23 -28.13 12.13
N ILE A 30 -14.21 -26.87 11.69
CA ILE A 30 -13.31 -25.83 12.19
C ILE A 30 -13.56 -25.56 13.67
N LYS A 31 -14.82 -25.35 14.07
CA LYS A 31 -15.18 -25.14 15.48
C LYS A 31 -14.84 -26.33 16.36
N SER A 32 -14.86 -27.55 15.80
CA SER A 32 -14.46 -28.76 16.53
C SER A 32 -12.94 -28.92 16.70
N GLY A 33 -12.13 -28.07 16.07
CA GLY A 33 -10.67 -28.15 16.11
C GLY A 33 -10.08 -29.30 15.28
N LYS A 34 -10.87 -29.91 14.38
CA LYS A 34 -10.46 -31.08 13.58
C LYS A 34 -10.16 -30.77 12.12
N ALA A 35 -10.41 -29.54 11.66
CA ALA A 35 -10.28 -29.18 10.26
C ALA A 35 -8.88 -28.68 9.88
N VAL A 36 -8.20 -28.00 10.83
CA VAL A 36 -6.95 -27.28 10.59
C VAL A 36 -5.83 -27.88 11.41
N ARG A 37 -4.61 -27.77 10.87
CA ARG A 37 -3.37 -28.17 11.51
C ARG A 37 -2.67 -26.94 12.10
N PRO A 38 -2.08 -27.06 13.29
CA PRO A 38 -1.31 -25.98 13.90
C PRO A 38 0.06 -25.75 13.26
N ASP A 39 0.50 -26.64 12.37
CA ASP A 39 1.87 -26.66 11.89
C ASP A 39 2.02 -26.22 10.42
N ALA A 40 3.19 -25.66 10.10
CA ALA A 40 3.58 -25.24 8.75
C ALA A 40 4.98 -25.76 8.42
N PRO A 41 5.30 -26.01 7.13
CA PRO A 41 6.68 -26.20 6.71
C PRO A 41 7.54 -25.00 7.13
N CYS A 42 8.62 -25.25 7.86
CA CYS A 42 9.53 -24.22 8.33
C CYS A 42 10.85 -24.28 7.56
N LEU A 43 11.21 -23.17 6.90
CA LEU A 43 12.45 -23.06 6.13
C LEU A 43 13.71 -23.16 7.01
N VAL A 44 13.64 -22.69 8.25
CA VAL A 44 14.77 -22.69 9.20
C VAL A 44 15.09 -24.10 9.70
N HIS A 45 14.06 -24.88 10.05
CA HIS A 45 14.25 -26.20 10.66
C HIS A 45 14.17 -27.37 9.67
N GLY A 46 13.78 -27.13 8.41
CA GLY A 46 13.58 -28.19 7.41
C GLY A 46 12.48 -29.21 7.77
N ARG A 47 11.59 -28.88 8.71
CA ARG A 47 10.49 -29.73 9.19
C ARG A 47 9.23 -28.91 9.39
N ARG A 48 8.11 -29.57 9.73
CA ARG A 48 6.90 -28.86 10.11
C ARG A 48 7.02 -28.35 11.54
N CYS A 49 6.76 -27.07 11.75
CA CYS A 49 6.78 -26.42 13.07
C CYS A 49 5.39 -25.91 13.42
N LYS A 50 4.99 -26.10 14.67
CA LYS A 50 3.76 -25.50 15.20
C LYS A 50 3.89 -23.99 15.25
N ALA A 51 2.85 -23.28 14.85
CA ALA A 51 2.75 -21.86 15.07
C ALA A 51 2.72 -21.58 16.58
N THR A 52 3.56 -20.66 17.04
CA THR A 52 3.48 -20.14 18.40
C THR A 52 2.35 -19.10 18.47
N ASN A 53 1.72 -18.99 19.63
CA ASN A 53 0.77 -17.91 19.87
C ASN A 53 1.48 -16.54 19.81
N SER A 54 0.78 -15.53 19.31
CA SER A 54 1.18 -14.13 19.30
C SER A 54 0.11 -13.28 19.97
N ASP A 55 0.49 -12.19 20.62
CA ASP A 55 -0.49 -11.31 21.28
C ASP A 55 -1.42 -10.64 20.25
N ILE A 56 -0.86 -10.27 19.09
CA ILE A 56 -1.57 -9.56 18.01
C ILE A 56 -1.35 -10.26 16.67
N HIS A 57 -2.43 -10.53 15.94
CA HIS A 57 -2.40 -11.04 14.57
C HIS A 57 -3.00 -10.02 13.60
N CYS A 58 -2.27 -9.64 12.55
CA CYS A 58 -2.76 -8.76 11.49
C CYS A 58 -2.81 -9.52 10.15
N ALA A 59 -3.93 -9.48 9.44
CA ALA A 59 -4.02 -10.08 8.11
C ALA A 59 -5.07 -9.44 7.19
N GLY A 60 -4.82 -9.54 5.88
CA GLY A 60 -5.85 -9.39 4.84
C GLY A 60 -6.17 -10.76 4.25
N THR A 61 -7.38 -11.27 4.49
CA THR A 61 -7.80 -12.56 3.89
C THR A 61 -8.22 -12.35 2.44
N PRO A 62 -8.03 -13.34 1.54
CA PRO A 62 -8.51 -13.27 0.17
C PRO A 62 -9.99 -12.84 0.10
N CYS A 63 -10.28 -11.95 -0.84
CA CYS A 63 -11.56 -11.24 -0.95
C CYS A 63 -12.14 -11.24 -2.36
N THR A 64 -11.63 -12.11 -3.23
CA THR A 64 -11.96 -12.13 -4.66
C THR A 64 -13.45 -12.35 -4.92
N GLU A 65 -14.11 -13.13 -4.08
CA GLU A 65 -15.52 -13.52 -4.17
C GLU A 65 -16.45 -12.39 -3.75
N TYR A 66 -16.00 -11.50 -2.87
CA TYR A 66 -16.77 -10.36 -2.38
C TYR A 66 -16.43 -9.06 -3.12
N SER A 67 -15.40 -9.07 -3.96
CA SER A 67 -15.00 -7.91 -4.75
C SER A 67 -15.98 -7.68 -5.90
N PRO A 68 -16.44 -6.43 -6.12
CA PRO A 68 -17.24 -6.09 -7.30
C PRO A 68 -16.56 -6.43 -8.64
N LYS A 69 -15.23 -6.50 -8.65
CA LYS A 69 -14.39 -6.84 -9.81
C LYS A 69 -14.09 -8.35 -9.94
N GLY A 70 -14.53 -9.16 -8.98
CA GLY A 70 -14.29 -10.60 -8.98
C GLY A 70 -15.49 -11.43 -9.47
N LEU A 71 -15.45 -12.74 -9.20
CA LEU A 71 -16.45 -13.71 -9.67
C LEU A 71 -17.82 -13.58 -9.00
N ARG A 72 -17.92 -12.87 -7.87
CA ARG A 72 -19.16 -12.68 -7.09
C ARG A 72 -19.82 -13.99 -6.64
N GLU A 73 -19.04 -15.03 -6.46
CA GLU A 73 -19.51 -16.36 -6.00
C GLU A 73 -19.78 -16.42 -4.49
N ALA A 74 -19.51 -15.33 -3.74
CA ALA A 74 -19.71 -15.22 -2.31
C ALA A 74 -19.13 -16.44 -1.53
N GLU A 75 -19.94 -17.14 -0.73
CA GLU A 75 -19.53 -18.31 0.04
C GLU A 75 -19.23 -19.57 -0.80
N GLY A 76 -19.62 -19.57 -2.08
CA GLY A 76 -19.39 -20.69 -2.99
C GLY A 76 -17.98 -20.73 -3.59
N GLY A 77 -17.23 -19.61 -3.52
CA GLY A 77 -15.96 -19.51 -4.22
C GLY A 77 -14.78 -20.18 -3.52
N LYS A 78 -13.76 -20.52 -4.32
CA LYS A 78 -12.59 -21.29 -3.88
C LYS A 78 -11.78 -20.62 -2.77
N THR A 79 -11.74 -19.29 -2.73
CA THR A 79 -11.00 -18.56 -1.68
C THR A 79 -11.79 -18.40 -0.39
N TYR A 80 -13.10 -18.70 -0.38
CA TYR A 80 -13.85 -18.78 0.87
C TYR A 80 -13.32 -19.90 1.79
N ALA A 81 -12.91 -21.04 1.21
CA ALA A 81 -12.22 -22.09 1.95
C ALA A 81 -10.91 -21.61 2.58
N ALA A 82 -10.20 -20.68 1.91
CA ALA A 82 -8.98 -20.09 2.45
C ALA A 82 -9.30 -19.18 3.66
N PHE A 83 -10.34 -18.34 3.58
CA PHE A 83 -10.84 -17.57 4.73
C PHE A 83 -11.20 -18.47 5.91
N LEU A 84 -11.96 -19.54 5.67
CA LEU A 84 -12.34 -20.49 6.73
C LEU A 84 -11.13 -21.20 7.34
N THR A 85 -10.16 -21.58 6.50
CA THR A 85 -8.88 -22.15 6.98
C THR A 85 -8.15 -21.16 7.88
N TRP A 86 -8.02 -19.90 7.46
CA TRP A 86 -7.42 -18.84 8.27
C TRP A 86 -8.15 -18.66 9.60
N ALA A 87 -9.47 -18.60 9.59
CA ALA A 87 -10.27 -18.45 10.81
C ALA A 87 -10.08 -19.64 11.76
N GLY A 88 -9.98 -20.86 11.24
CA GLY A 88 -9.69 -22.04 12.04
C GLY A 88 -8.33 -21.96 12.74
N GLN A 89 -7.30 -21.47 12.06
CA GLN A 89 -5.99 -21.27 12.70
C GLN A 89 -6.07 -20.27 13.87
N ARG A 90 -6.85 -19.20 13.72
CA ARG A 90 -7.05 -18.19 14.78
C ARG A 90 -7.86 -18.73 15.97
N LEU A 91 -8.76 -19.68 15.74
CA LEU A 91 -9.46 -20.39 16.83
C LEU A 91 -8.50 -21.26 17.65
N GLU A 92 -7.51 -21.87 17.00
CA GLU A 92 -6.52 -22.71 17.67
C GLU A 92 -5.47 -21.86 18.40
N ALA A 93 -4.94 -20.82 17.76
CA ALA A 93 -3.93 -19.94 18.33
C ALA A 93 -4.49 -19.04 19.46
N GLN A 94 -5.75 -18.61 19.34
CA GLN A 94 -6.43 -17.75 20.29
C GLN A 94 -5.65 -16.46 20.60
N GLU A 95 -5.18 -15.75 19.58
CA GLU A 95 -4.48 -14.46 19.76
C GLU A 95 -5.34 -13.48 20.58
N GLU A 96 -4.72 -12.58 21.34
CA GLU A 96 -5.49 -11.66 22.19
C GLU A 96 -6.27 -10.66 21.34
N VAL A 97 -5.63 -10.17 20.28
CA VAL A 97 -6.19 -9.24 19.31
C VAL A 97 -5.95 -9.74 17.89
N ILE A 98 -6.98 -9.74 17.07
CA ILE A 98 -6.89 -9.98 15.63
C ILE A 98 -7.36 -8.74 14.90
N ILE A 99 -6.56 -8.24 13.98
CA ILE A 99 -6.90 -7.16 13.06
C ILE A 99 -7.02 -7.77 11.66
N GLN A 100 -8.21 -7.68 11.09
CA GLN A 100 -8.48 -8.17 9.75
C GLN A 100 -8.87 -7.02 8.82
N GLU A 101 -8.16 -6.90 7.72
CA GLU A 101 -8.47 -5.99 6.62
C GLU A 101 -9.17 -6.76 5.50
N ASN A 102 -10.18 -6.12 4.87
CA ASN A 102 -10.85 -6.66 3.71
C ASN A 102 -11.50 -5.57 2.83
N VAL A 103 -12.12 -5.97 1.72
CA VAL A 103 -12.98 -5.07 0.94
C VAL A 103 -14.21 -4.64 1.74
N GLN A 104 -14.77 -3.47 1.39
CA GLN A 104 -15.93 -2.90 2.09
C GLN A 104 -17.14 -3.86 2.12
N GLN A 105 -17.32 -4.65 1.07
CA GLN A 105 -18.44 -5.58 0.88
C GLN A 105 -18.30 -6.88 1.68
N PHE A 106 -17.16 -7.12 2.33
CA PHE A 106 -16.96 -8.35 3.09
C PHE A 106 -17.98 -8.46 4.25
N PRO A 107 -18.70 -9.59 4.36
CA PRO A 107 -19.72 -9.81 5.39
C PRO A 107 -19.08 -10.12 6.76
N VAL A 108 -19.24 -9.20 7.72
CA VAL A 108 -18.69 -9.35 9.08
C VAL A 108 -19.35 -10.51 9.82
N GLU A 109 -20.56 -10.87 9.42
CA GLU A 109 -21.34 -12.00 9.91
C GLU A 109 -20.57 -13.32 9.75
N GLN A 110 -19.72 -13.45 8.72
CA GLN A 110 -18.89 -14.65 8.55
C GLN A 110 -17.78 -14.74 9.59
N LEU A 111 -17.19 -13.60 10.00
CA LEU A 111 -16.27 -13.57 11.15
C LEU A 111 -17.02 -13.91 12.44
N GLN A 112 -18.22 -13.36 12.64
CA GLN A 112 -19.03 -13.64 13.82
C GLN A 112 -19.45 -15.11 13.89
N ALA A 113 -19.82 -15.71 12.77
CA ALA A 113 -20.24 -17.09 12.68
C ALA A 113 -19.14 -18.06 13.15
N VAL A 114 -17.87 -17.78 12.82
CA VAL A 114 -16.74 -18.66 13.16
C VAL A 114 -16.06 -18.27 14.48
N LEU A 115 -15.75 -16.98 14.65
CA LEU A 115 -14.91 -16.45 15.75
C LEU A 115 -15.72 -15.75 16.86
N GLY A 116 -17.00 -15.43 16.62
CA GLY A 116 -17.80 -14.61 17.54
C GLY A 116 -18.01 -15.21 18.94
N GLN A 117 -17.87 -16.53 19.08
CA GLN A 117 -17.93 -17.20 20.39
C GLN A 117 -16.76 -16.81 21.31
N LEU A 118 -15.55 -16.66 20.76
CA LEU A 118 -14.34 -16.34 21.54
C LEU A 118 -13.97 -14.86 21.50
N TYR A 119 -14.43 -14.13 20.48
CA TYR A 119 -14.04 -12.75 20.25
C TYR A 119 -15.22 -11.77 20.27
N PHE A 120 -14.98 -10.58 20.81
CA PHE A 120 -15.80 -9.40 20.53
C PHE A 120 -15.32 -8.80 19.20
N ILE A 121 -16.22 -8.66 18.23
CA ILE A 121 -15.89 -8.23 16.87
C ILE A 121 -16.48 -6.85 16.62
N GLU A 122 -15.60 -5.88 16.35
CA GLU A 122 -15.98 -4.55 15.85
C GLU A 122 -15.47 -4.38 14.43
N SER A 123 -16.20 -3.65 13.60
CA SER A 123 -15.81 -3.41 12.21
C SER A 123 -16.14 -1.97 11.81
N VAL A 124 -15.24 -1.35 11.05
CA VAL A 124 -15.41 0.00 10.50
C VAL A 124 -14.88 0.02 9.07
N VAL A 125 -15.44 0.89 8.22
CA VAL A 125 -14.91 1.14 6.89
C VAL A 125 -14.08 2.41 6.94
N LEU A 126 -12.80 2.30 6.60
CA LEU A 126 -11.86 3.41 6.54
C LEU A 126 -11.37 3.60 5.10
N SER A 127 -11.05 4.84 4.75
CA SER A 127 -10.34 5.20 3.53
C SER A 127 -9.09 5.96 3.95
N PRO A 128 -7.91 5.73 3.35
CA PRO A 128 -6.72 6.52 3.65
C PRO A 128 -6.96 8.02 3.51
N ARG A 129 -7.86 8.44 2.60
CA ARG A 129 -8.34 9.82 2.49
C ARG A 129 -8.86 10.42 3.80
N MET A 130 -9.47 9.61 4.67
CA MET A 130 -9.98 10.08 5.96
C MET A 130 -8.86 10.46 6.94
N VAL A 131 -7.65 9.98 6.69
CA VAL A 131 -6.45 10.26 7.49
C VAL A 131 -5.41 11.01 6.66
N GLY A 132 -5.87 11.84 5.72
CA GLY A 132 -5.04 12.79 4.98
C GLY A 132 -4.31 12.25 3.75
N TRP A 133 -4.55 11.00 3.31
CA TRP A 133 -3.83 10.46 2.17
C TRP A 133 -4.48 10.77 0.82
N PRO A 134 -3.66 10.91 -0.26
CA PRO A 134 -4.11 11.15 -1.63
C PRO A 134 -4.78 9.99 -2.35
N VAL A 135 -5.43 9.08 -1.64
CA VAL A 135 -6.00 7.88 -2.24
C VAL A 135 -7.38 7.54 -1.67
N GLU A 136 -8.34 7.40 -2.58
CA GLU A 136 -9.67 6.88 -2.26
C GLU A 136 -9.65 5.36 -2.34
N ARG A 137 -9.44 4.71 -1.20
CA ARG A 137 -9.41 3.25 -1.10
C ARG A 137 -10.13 2.79 0.14
N LYS A 138 -11.45 2.65 0.03
CA LYS A 138 -12.30 2.12 1.12
C LYS A 138 -11.95 0.67 1.42
N ARG A 139 -11.69 0.38 2.68
CA ARG A 139 -11.39 -0.94 3.23
C ARG A 139 -12.12 -1.14 4.55
N ARG A 140 -12.59 -2.36 4.76
CA ARG A 140 -13.19 -2.78 6.01
C ARG A 140 -12.07 -3.23 6.94
N TRP A 141 -12.03 -2.66 8.12
CA TRP A 141 -11.12 -3.01 9.20
C TRP A 141 -11.94 -3.61 10.33
N SER A 142 -11.70 -4.87 10.63
CA SER A 142 -12.36 -5.61 11.70
C SER A 142 -11.36 -5.89 12.80
N VAL A 143 -11.66 -5.47 14.03
CA VAL A 143 -10.86 -5.75 15.22
C VAL A 143 -11.62 -6.74 16.08
N LEU A 144 -10.99 -7.90 16.30
CA LEU A 144 -11.51 -8.97 17.13
C LEU A 144 -10.69 -9.02 18.42
N ARG A 145 -11.35 -8.85 19.55
CA ARG A 145 -10.72 -8.88 20.88
C ARG A 145 -11.15 -10.11 21.66
N HIS A 146 -10.19 -10.91 22.10
CA HIS A 146 -10.48 -12.16 22.80
C HIS A 146 -11.20 -11.89 24.12
N ARG A 147 -12.39 -12.46 24.30
CA ARG A 147 -13.33 -12.15 25.40
C ARG A 147 -12.71 -12.35 26.79
N TYR A 148 -11.82 -13.33 26.93
CA TYR A 148 -11.22 -13.69 28.21
C TYR A 148 -9.80 -13.16 28.43
N LYS A 149 -9.09 -12.74 27.37
CA LYS A 149 -7.69 -12.28 27.46
C LYS A 149 -7.58 -10.76 27.53
N THR A 150 -8.52 -10.03 26.90
CA THR A 150 -8.45 -8.56 26.77
C THR A 150 -9.32 -7.78 27.79
N LYS A 151 -9.56 -8.35 28.99
CA LYS A 151 -10.66 -8.04 29.96
C LYS A 151 -10.92 -6.56 30.36
N ALA A 152 -10.22 -5.55 29.85
CA ALA A 152 -10.36 -4.15 30.29
C ALA A 152 -10.49 -3.09 29.17
N PHE A 153 -10.21 -3.39 27.90
CA PHE A 153 -10.16 -2.33 26.86
C PHE A 153 -11.34 -2.41 25.89
N LYS A 154 -12.32 -1.51 26.08
CA LYS A 154 -13.45 -1.31 25.18
C LYS A 154 -13.48 0.14 24.70
N SER A 155 -12.47 0.54 23.94
CA SER A 155 -12.63 1.73 23.09
C SER A 155 -13.29 1.28 21.78
N PRO A 156 -14.50 1.77 21.45
CA PRO A 156 -15.13 1.44 20.19
C PRO A 156 -14.23 1.87 19.04
N LEU A 157 -13.93 0.96 18.12
CA LEU A 157 -13.06 1.24 16.98
C LEU A 157 -13.53 2.44 16.14
N SER A 158 -14.84 2.65 16.05
CA SER A 158 -15.44 3.81 15.37
C SER A 158 -15.07 5.14 16.03
N TYR A 159 -15.07 5.20 17.36
CA TYR A 159 -14.68 6.38 18.12
C TYR A 159 -13.18 6.63 17.97
N PHE A 160 -12.37 5.59 18.11
CA PHE A 160 -10.92 5.67 17.89
C PHE A 160 -10.60 6.20 16.49
N ALA A 161 -11.20 5.61 15.45
CA ALA A 161 -10.98 6.05 14.06
C ALA A 161 -11.42 7.51 13.82
N SER A 162 -12.41 8.01 14.56
CA SER A 162 -12.86 9.40 14.43
C SER A 162 -11.84 10.41 14.95
N MET A 163 -10.97 10.01 15.89
CA MET A 163 -9.93 10.87 16.46
C MET A 163 -8.79 11.19 15.48
N PHE A 164 -8.55 10.32 14.48
CA PHE A 164 -7.45 10.47 13.52
C PHE A 164 -7.89 11.12 12.21
N ARG A 165 -9.07 11.75 12.19
CA ARG A 165 -9.54 12.47 11.01
C ARG A 165 -8.70 13.72 10.85
N LEU A 166 -7.80 13.70 9.87
CA LEU A 166 -7.20 14.93 9.39
C LEU A 166 -8.26 15.63 8.53
N PRO A 167 -8.52 16.93 8.74
CA PRO A 167 -9.28 17.70 7.78
C PRO A 167 -8.63 17.47 6.42
N THR A 168 -9.45 17.13 5.43
CA THR A 168 -9.00 16.88 4.08
C THR A 168 -8.05 18.00 3.66
N CYS A 169 -6.78 17.67 3.50
CA CYS A 169 -5.70 18.57 3.12
C CYS A 169 -5.79 18.98 1.64
N TRP A 170 -7.02 19.20 1.16
CA TRP A 170 -7.36 19.35 -0.24
C TRP A 170 -7.86 20.76 -0.50
N GLY A 171 -6.91 21.68 -0.53
CA GLY A 171 -7.07 22.95 -1.23
C GLY A 171 -6.23 22.91 -2.51
N ALA A 172 -6.71 23.55 -3.57
CA ALA A 172 -5.76 24.24 -4.44
C ALA A 172 -4.92 25.16 -3.55
N TRP A 173 -3.66 25.41 -3.91
CA TRP A 173 -2.95 26.58 -3.37
C TRP A 173 -3.85 27.80 -3.63
N THR A 174 -4.60 28.23 -2.63
CA THR A 174 -5.26 29.53 -2.63
C THR A 174 -4.37 30.42 -1.79
N GLU A 175 -4.17 31.67 -2.18
CA GLU A 175 -3.38 32.64 -1.40
C GLU A 175 -3.86 32.72 0.07
N ASP A 176 -5.13 32.39 0.31
CA ASP A 176 -5.77 32.35 1.63
C ASP A 176 -5.71 30.98 2.35
N ALA A 177 -5.26 29.90 1.69
CA ALA A 177 -5.15 28.57 2.31
C ALA A 177 -3.88 28.51 3.17
N GLN A 178 -3.97 29.15 4.34
CA GLN A 178 -2.98 29.16 5.41
C GLN A 178 -2.25 27.82 5.57
N ALA A 179 -0.95 27.82 5.26
CA ALA A 179 0.23 27.21 5.91
C ALA A 179 0.14 25.86 6.66
N SER A 180 -0.99 25.15 6.63
CA SER A 180 -1.31 24.00 7.50
C SER A 180 -1.69 22.76 6.69
N VAL A 181 -1.63 22.87 5.37
CA VAL A 181 -1.98 21.82 4.42
C VAL A 181 -0.72 21.44 3.66
N PRO A 182 -0.15 20.23 3.84
CA PRO A 182 1.00 19.79 3.05
C PRO A 182 0.60 19.80 1.58
N ALA A 183 1.39 20.48 0.75
CA ALA A 183 1.17 20.48 -0.69
C ALA A 183 1.41 19.06 -1.25
N TRP A 184 0.82 18.80 -2.42
CA TRP A 184 0.91 17.49 -3.09
C TRP A 184 2.35 17.02 -3.32
N ASP A 185 3.27 17.96 -3.49
CA ASP A 185 4.71 17.76 -3.60
C ASP A 185 5.31 16.95 -2.44
N THR A 186 4.72 17.02 -1.24
CA THR A 186 5.15 16.22 -0.07
C THR A 186 4.97 14.71 -0.31
N PHE A 187 4.05 14.31 -1.19
CA PHE A 187 3.85 12.91 -1.59
C PHE A 187 4.66 12.52 -2.84
N PHE A 188 5.18 13.50 -3.57
CA PHE A 188 6.04 13.29 -4.74
C PHE A 188 7.52 13.37 -4.33
N ALA A 189 7.93 12.45 -3.48
CA ALA A 189 9.32 12.35 -3.01
C ALA A 189 10.26 11.59 -3.97
N ALA A 190 9.76 11.16 -5.13
CA ALA A 190 10.56 10.43 -6.10
C ALA A 190 11.63 11.35 -6.68
N SER A 191 12.90 10.92 -6.56
CA SER A 191 14.02 11.55 -7.23
C SER A 191 13.81 11.55 -8.75
N ARG A 192 14.47 12.47 -9.45
CA ARG A 192 14.50 12.46 -10.92
C ARG A 192 14.95 11.10 -11.47
N ALA A 193 15.91 10.46 -10.83
CA ALA A 193 16.41 9.13 -11.23
C ALA A 193 15.34 8.04 -11.06
N GLU A 194 14.57 8.04 -9.97
CA GLU A 194 13.46 7.11 -9.76
C GLU A 194 12.32 7.35 -10.76
N LEU A 195 12.02 8.61 -11.08
CA LEU A 195 11.04 8.95 -12.12
C LEU A 195 11.51 8.47 -13.50
N GLU A 196 12.79 8.65 -13.83
CA GLU A 196 13.37 8.16 -15.09
C GLU A 196 13.36 6.63 -15.16
N GLN A 197 13.66 5.92 -14.07
CA GLN A 197 13.59 4.46 -14.00
C GLN A 197 12.14 3.94 -14.13
N GLU A 198 11.19 4.57 -13.44
CA GLU A 198 9.76 4.22 -13.52
C GLU A 198 9.22 4.48 -14.92
N LEU A 199 9.63 5.59 -15.57
CA LEU A 199 9.29 5.89 -16.96
C LEU A 199 9.90 4.86 -17.92
N GLN A 200 11.18 4.53 -17.79
CA GLN A 200 11.83 3.50 -18.61
C GLN A 200 11.13 2.15 -18.47
N TRP A 201 10.81 1.75 -17.23
CA TRP A 201 10.04 0.54 -16.98
C TRP A 201 8.63 0.61 -17.59
N ALA A 202 7.94 1.74 -17.47
CA ALA A 202 6.60 1.93 -18.02
C ALA A 202 6.59 1.92 -19.56
N VAL A 203 7.63 2.45 -20.21
CA VAL A 203 7.80 2.41 -21.68
C VAL A 203 7.91 0.97 -22.17
N ASN A 204 8.62 0.11 -21.44
CA ASN A 204 8.82 -1.30 -21.82
C ASN A 204 7.60 -2.20 -21.60
N ARG A 205 6.48 -1.67 -21.10
CA ARG A 205 5.24 -2.45 -20.93
C ARG A 205 4.57 -2.71 -22.29
N PRO A 206 4.08 -3.93 -22.56
CA PRO A 206 3.38 -4.25 -23.81
C PRO A 206 2.18 -3.35 -24.11
N GLU A 207 1.51 -2.86 -23.06
CA GLU A 207 0.34 -1.98 -23.17
C GLU A 207 0.68 -0.49 -22.98
N SER A 208 1.96 -0.12 -23.00
CA SER A 208 2.36 1.27 -22.83
C SER A 208 1.83 2.14 -23.98
N MET A 209 1.19 3.26 -23.64
CA MET A 209 0.78 4.28 -24.62
C MET A 209 1.99 4.86 -25.35
N PHE A 210 3.18 4.84 -24.73
CA PHE A 210 4.41 5.33 -25.33
C PHE A 210 4.84 4.47 -26.53
N SER A 211 4.74 3.15 -26.41
CA SER A 211 5.04 2.21 -27.50
C SER A 211 4.15 2.45 -28.72
N ARG A 212 2.88 2.85 -28.50
CA ARG A 212 1.94 3.22 -29.58
C ARG A 212 2.29 4.53 -30.29
N MET A 213 2.90 5.48 -29.58
CA MET A 213 3.31 6.76 -30.19
C MET A 213 4.52 6.61 -31.11
N ASN A 214 5.41 5.64 -30.88
CA ASN A 214 6.53 5.37 -31.78
C ASN A 214 6.06 4.66 -33.07
N VAL A 215 5.10 3.74 -32.99
CA VAL A 215 4.54 3.07 -34.19
C VAL A 215 3.85 4.08 -35.13
N LEU A 216 3.17 5.09 -34.58
CA LEU A 216 2.52 6.14 -35.38
C LEU A 216 3.48 7.14 -36.04
N LYS A 217 4.76 7.16 -35.62
CA LYS A 217 5.79 7.95 -36.29
C LYS A 217 6.35 7.22 -37.51
N ASP A 218 6.59 5.91 -37.40
CA ASP A 218 7.06 5.08 -38.52
C ASP A 218 6.03 4.99 -39.67
N GLU A 219 4.73 5.06 -39.37
CA GLU A 219 3.69 5.04 -40.40
C GLU A 219 3.55 6.37 -41.17
N ARG A 220 4.08 7.48 -40.65
CA ARG A 220 4.04 8.79 -41.35
C ARG A 220 5.29 9.08 -42.18
N GLU A 221 6.39 8.37 -41.94
CA GLU A 221 7.63 8.54 -42.71
C GLU A 221 7.74 7.57 -43.89
N ASN A 222 6.79 6.63 -44.04
CA ASN A 222 6.79 5.65 -45.13
C ASN A 222 5.91 6.02 -46.36
N ASP A 223 5.38 7.25 -46.43
CA ASP A 223 4.45 7.63 -47.51
C ASP A 223 5.06 8.47 -48.64
N ASP A 224 6.39 8.56 -48.78
CA ASP A 224 7.03 9.00 -50.04
C ASP A 224 8.55 8.69 -50.07
N CYS A 225 9.00 8.14 -51.21
CA CYS A 225 10.39 8.10 -51.74
C CYS A 225 11.33 6.91 -51.42
N GLU A 226 11.51 6.10 -52.47
CA GLU A 226 12.72 5.42 -52.98
C GLU A 226 13.80 4.81 -52.05
N GLU A 227 14.12 3.55 -52.37
CA GLU A 227 15.18 2.67 -51.87
C GLU A 227 16.48 3.39 -51.44
N ALA A 228 16.71 3.46 -50.13
CA ALA A 228 18.03 3.67 -49.55
C ALA A 228 18.34 2.54 -48.55
N GLU A 229 19.59 2.10 -48.58
CA GLU A 229 20.13 0.90 -47.96
C GLU A 229 19.84 0.79 -46.46
N ALA A 230 19.49 -0.42 -46.01
CA ALA A 230 19.18 -0.73 -44.62
C ALA A 230 20.41 -0.60 -43.70
N GLU A 231 20.53 0.53 -43.01
CA GLU A 231 21.43 0.68 -41.87
C GLU A 231 20.80 0.12 -40.58
N ASP A 232 21.63 -0.56 -39.80
CA ASP A 232 21.35 -1.33 -38.59
C ASP A 232 20.79 -0.45 -37.44
N ILE A 233 19.49 -0.62 -37.13
CA ILE A 233 18.70 0.11 -36.11
C ILE A 233 19.06 -0.33 -34.66
N SER A 234 20.13 -1.10 -34.43
CA SER A 234 20.51 -1.55 -33.09
C SER A 234 21.20 -0.49 -32.20
N LYS A 235 21.33 0.77 -32.65
CA LYS A 235 21.97 1.86 -31.89
C LYS A 235 21.11 3.12 -31.80
N GLY A 236 19.93 3.00 -31.18
CA GLY A 236 19.14 4.17 -30.81
C GLY A 236 19.87 5.04 -29.78
N THR A 237 20.36 6.20 -30.20
CA THR A 237 20.94 7.22 -29.32
C THR A 237 19.87 7.66 -28.31
N PRO A 238 20.16 7.70 -26.99
CA PRO A 238 19.20 8.16 -26.00
C PRO A 238 18.76 9.58 -26.32
N VAL A 239 17.46 9.81 -26.43
CA VAL A 239 16.89 11.15 -26.56
C VAL A 239 17.25 11.93 -25.28
N MET A 240 18.25 12.80 -25.36
CA MET A 240 18.59 13.71 -24.28
C MET A 240 17.47 14.75 -24.13
N LEU A 241 16.59 14.52 -23.15
CA LEU A 241 15.69 15.53 -22.59
C LEU A 241 16.48 16.46 -21.65
N LEU A 242 17.38 17.26 -22.20
CA LEU A 242 18.15 18.26 -21.47
C LEU A 242 18.16 19.54 -22.29
N ASP A 243 17.36 20.53 -21.87
CA ASP A 243 17.66 21.97 -22.06
C ASP A 243 16.68 22.95 -21.40
N LYS A 244 15.81 22.51 -20.48
CA LYS A 244 15.03 23.45 -19.64
C LYS A 244 15.35 23.27 -18.15
N PRO A 245 16.51 23.75 -17.68
CA PRO A 245 16.89 23.66 -16.26
C PRO A 245 16.05 24.51 -15.30
N ASN A 246 14.98 25.20 -15.72
CA ASN A 246 14.32 26.19 -14.86
C ASN A 246 12.79 26.14 -14.81
N ALA A 247 12.15 25.03 -15.21
CA ALA A 247 10.69 24.92 -15.03
C ALA A 247 10.28 25.04 -13.54
N PHE A 248 11.06 24.42 -12.65
CA PHE A 248 10.87 24.50 -11.21
C PHE A 248 11.11 25.92 -10.67
N TYR A 249 12.25 26.53 -10.97
CA TYR A 249 12.56 27.90 -10.53
C TYR A 249 11.53 28.93 -11.03
N SER A 250 11.05 28.76 -12.27
CA SER A 250 10.02 29.62 -12.87
C SER A 250 8.62 29.43 -12.29
N ALA A 251 8.38 28.33 -11.56
CA ALA A 251 7.12 28.06 -10.89
C ALA A 251 7.05 28.66 -9.48
N LEU A 252 8.19 29.07 -8.91
CA LEU A 252 8.27 29.71 -7.59
C LEU A 252 7.90 31.19 -7.69
N ASN A 253 7.21 31.72 -6.68
CA ASN A 253 6.98 33.15 -6.57
C ASN A 253 8.24 33.88 -6.12
N SER A 254 8.24 35.22 -6.18
CA SER A 254 9.43 36.03 -5.87
C SER A 254 9.93 35.88 -4.43
N MET A 255 9.04 35.61 -3.47
CA MET A 255 9.42 35.38 -2.07
C MET A 255 10.08 34.02 -1.87
N GLU A 256 9.56 32.97 -2.52
CA GLU A 256 10.14 31.62 -2.51
C GLU A 256 11.49 31.58 -3.23
N GLN A 257 11.61 32.27 -4.35
CA GLN A 257 12.88 32.45 -5.06
C GLN A 257 13.91 33.15 -4.16
N GLN A 258 13.52 34.22 -3.47
CA GLN A 258 14.39 34.92 -2.53
C GLN A 258 14.81 34.01 -1.37
N HIS A 259 13.88 33.22 -0.81
CA HIS A 259 14.19 32.28 0.27
C HIS A 259 15.18 31.19 -0.18
N LEU A 260 15.00 30.67 -1.40
CA LEU A 260 15.92 29.70 -2.01
C LEU A 260 17.30 30.33 -2.26
N GLN A 261 17.34 31.57 -2.74
CA GLN A 261 18.58 32.33 -2.96
C GLN A 261 19.31 32.61 -1.65
N ASP A 262 18.59 33.00 -0.60
CA ASP A 262 19.17 33.25 0.72
C ASP A 262 19.70 31.94 1.33
N TYR A 263 19.02 30.82 1.11
CA TYR A 263 19.44 29.49 1.54
C TYR A 263 20.73 29.04 0.83
N VAL A 264 20.84 29.24 -0.48
CA VAL A 264 22.04 28.92 -1.29
C VAL A 264 23.18 29.91 -1.02
N GLY A 265 22.87 31.20 -0.83
CA GLY A 265 23.85 32.24 -0.52
C GLY A 265 24.47 32.10 0.86
N ASN A 266 23.72 31.58 1.84
CA ASN A 266 24.22 31.32 3.19
C ASN A 266 24.99 29.99 3.31
N SER A 267 24.78 29.02 2.40
CA SER A 267 25.51 27.75 2.41
C SER A 267 26.91 27.85 1.80
N SER A 268 27.16 28.86 0.95
CA SER A 268 28.43 29.04 0.23
C SER A 268 29.52 29.78 1.04
N ASN A 269 29.16 30.44 2.15
CA ASN A 269 30.11 31.18 3.00
C ASN A 269 30.46 30.48 4.34
N CYS A 270 29.94 29.28 4.61
CA CYS A 270 30.13 28.60 5.88
C CYS A 270 31.22 27.51 5.78
N THR A 271 32.46 27.85 6.15
CA THR A 271 33.60 26.90 6.16
C THR A 271 33.58 25.91 7.33
N GLU A 272 32.69 26.09 8.31
CA GLU A 272 32.52 25.21 9.46
C GLU A 272 31.06 24.76 9.59
N SER A 273 30.79 23.52 9.17
CA SER A 273 29.51 22.81 9.31
C SER A 273 28.25 23.59 8.87
N CYS A 274 27.92 23.53 7.57
CA CYS A 274 26.62 23.93 7.04
C CYS A 274 25.49 23.31 7.88
N GLN A 275 24.78 24.16 8.63
CA GLN A 275 23.58 23.78 9.38
C GLN A 275 22.41 23.77 8.41
N VAL A 276 21.78 22.60 8.29
CA VAL A 276 20.72 22.39 7.33
C VAL A 276 19.41 22.10 8.06
N PHE A 277 18.40 22.91 7.78
CA PHE A 277 17.09 22.87 8.45
C PHE A 277 16.09 22.11 7.58
N GLN A 278 15.24 21.26 8.18
CA GLN A 278 14.09 20.70 7.45
C GLN A 278 13.06 21.81 7.16
N LEU A 279 12.27 21.66 6.09
CA LEU A 279 11.05 22.45 5.94
C LEU A 279 10.17 22.24 7.19
N ASN A 280 9.90 23.32 7.92
CA ASN A 280 9.24 23.41 9.24
C ASN A 280 10.12 23.36 10.50
N GLN A 281 11.45 23.47 10.41
CA GLN A 281 12.31 23.62 11.59
C GLN A 281 12.60 25.07 11.94
N ASN A 282 12.50 25.39 13.24
CA ASN A 282 12.92 26.68 13.79
C ASN A 282 14.43 26.65 14.06
N PRO A 283 15.22 27.55 13.44
CA PRO A 283 16.68 27.54 13.54
C PRO A 283 17.25 27.81 14.94
N LEU A 284 16.40 28.19 15.91
CA LEU A 284 16.80 28.47 17.30
C LEU A 284 16.81 27.24 18.21
N PHE A 285 16.28 26.09 17.77
CA PHE A 285 16.18 24.87 18.59
C PHE A 285 17.10 23.77 18.08
N VAL A 286 18.14 23.46 18.87
CA VAL A 286 19.27 22.60 18.50
C VAL A 286 18.93 21.10 18.49
N ASP A 287 17.90 20.71 19.22
CA ASP A 287 17.57 19.29 19.45
C ASP A 287 16.74 18.64 18.32
N THR A 288 16.39 19.40 17.28
CA THR A 288 15.62 18.92 16.12
C THR A 288 16.48 18.70 14.88
N ARG A 289 17.80 18.86 14.96
CA ARG A 289 18.72 18.74 13.82
C ARG A 289 18.58 17.39 13.12
N SER A 290 18.29 17.42 11.82
CA SER A 290 18.35 16.23 10.96
C SER A 290 19.79 15.78 10.79
N ALA A 291 20.04 14.48 10.81
CA ALA A 291 21.26 13.93 10.24
C ALA A 291 21.32 14.28 8.74
N TRP A 292 22.52 14.65 8.27
CA TRP A 292 22.80 15.17 6.92
C TRP A 292 22.25 14.27 5.79
N ASP A 293 22.17 12.97 6.05
CA ASP A 293 21.82 11.93 5.09
C ASP A 293 20.40 12.08 4.51
N HIS A 294 19.46 12.57 5.33
CA HIS A 294 18.06 12.69 4.92
C HIS A 294 17.77 13.97 4.11
N LEU A 295 18.52 15.04 4.35
CA LEU A 295 18.28 16.32 3.71
C LEU A 295 19.05 16.49 2.38
N ALA A 296 20.25 15.91 2.28
CA ALA A 296 20.97 15.79 1.01
C ALA A 296 20.14 15.02 -0.05
N THR A 297 19.37 14.03 0.41
CA THR A 297 18.43 13.28 -0.42
C THR A 297 17.30 14.19 -0.92
N LEU A 298 16.73 15.04 -0.06
CA LEU A 298 15.67 15.97 -0.43
C LEU A 298 16.14 17.04 -1.46
N ILE A 299 17.34 17.61 -1.25
CA ILE A 299 17.92 18.67 -2.11
C ILE A 299 18.32 18.13 -3.49
N ARG A 300 18.95 16.94 -3.54
CA ARG A 300 19.23 16.26 -4.82
C ARG A 300 17.95 15.91 -5.57
N ASN A 301 16.89 15.55 -4.85
CA ASN A 301 15.60 15.19 -5.45
C ASN A 301 14.83 16.40 -5.99
N GLY A 302 15.07 17.60 -5.44
CA GLY A 302 14.58 18.89 -5.97
C GLY A 302 15.37 19.45 -7.17
N GLY A 303 16.43 18.75 -7.62
CA GLY A 303 17.23 19.16 -8.78
C GLY A 303 18.20 20.32 -8.54
N ILE A 304 18.58 20.58 -7.29
CA ILE A 304 19.58 21.61 -6.94
C ILE A 304 20.93 20.92 -6.72
N SER A 305 21.79 21.00 -7.73
CA SER A 305 23.24 20.72 -7.65
C SER A 305 23.99 21.73 -8.50
#